data_AF-A0A1I0I3T3-F1
#
_entry.id   AF-A0A1I0I3T3-F1
#
_cell.length_a   1.000
_cell.length_b   1.000
_cell.length_c   1.000
_cell.angle_alpha   90.00
_cell.angle_beta   90.00
_cell.angle_gamma   90.00
#
_symmetry.space_group_name_H-M   'P 1'
#
loop_
_entity.id
_entity.type
_entity.pdbx_description
1 polymer ?
#
loop_
_entity_poly.entity_id
_entity_poly.type
_entity_poly.pdbx_seq_one_letter_code
_entity_poly.pdbx_strand_id
1 'polypeptide(L)'
;MDVEERQEVALLLRRLSVELDAVGQRFATLHGLGRTDVRAMVAVMDATRRGEALTAGALGRAVDLSSASVTALVDRLERAGHLRRVRDPQDRRRVVLEMSESAMAAGGQFFGGLNRDLLAAMAEYSEEELAVVHRFLSEVTAVVEQHAHAEG
;
A
#
# COMPACT_ATOMS: atom_id res chain seq x y z
N MET A 1 -10.37 -10.76 -27.81
CA MET A 1 -10.44 -11.38 -26.49
C MET A 1 -11.89 -11.65 -26.17
N ASP A 2 -12.27 -12.91 -26.09
CA ASP A 2 -13.63 -13.34 -25.76
C ASP A 2 -13.97 -12.98 -24.30
N VAL A 3 -15.26 -12.94 -23.96
CA VAL A 3 -15.75 -12.71 -22.59
C VAL A 3 -15.16 -13.72 -21.61
N GLU A 4 -14.95 -14.97 -22.05
CA GLU A 4 -14.37 -16.04 -21.25
C GLU A 4 -12.90 -15.74 -20.87
N GLU A 5 -12.08 -15.30 -21.83
CA GLU A 5 -10.68 -14.90 -21.58
C GLU A 5 -10.58 -13.70 -20.61
N ARG A 6 -11.51 -12.74 -20.72
CA ARG A 6 -11.60 -11.60 -19.77
C ARG A 6 -11.94 -12.06 -18.35
N GLN A 7 -12.82 -13.04 -18.22
CA GLN A 7 -13.20 -13.61 -16.93
C GLN A 7 -12.04 -14.37 -16.30
N GLU A 8 -11.27 -15.11 -17.09
CA GLU A 8 -10.08 -15.81 -16.61
C GLU A 8 -9.04 -14.84 -16.04
N VAL A 9 -8.76 -13.74 -16.74
CA VAL A 9 -7.88 -12.68 -16.23
C VAL A 9 -8.39 -12.10 -14.90
N ALA A 10 -9.70 -11.85 -14.77
CA ALA A 10 -10.29 -11.36 -13.53
C ALA A 10 -10.16 -12.37 -12.38
N LEU A 11 -10.28 -13.68 -12.66
CA LEU A 11 -10.08 -14.75 -11.68
C LEU A 11 -8.62 -14.85 -11.23
N LEU A 12 -7.67 -14.72 -12.16
CA LEU A 12 -6.24 -14.65 -11.84
C LEU A 12 -5.92 -13.46 -10.95
N LEU A 13 -6.47 -12.29 -11.26
CA LEU A 13 -6.32 -11.10 -10.43
C LEU A 13 -6.87 -11.29 -9.03
N ARG A 14 -8.10 -11.84 -8.90
CA ARG A 14 -8.69 -12.15 -7.59
C ARG A 14 -7.80 -13.09 -6.79
N ARG A 15 -7.27 -14.14 -7.42
CA ARG A 15 -6.38 -15.10 -6.76
C ARG A 15 -5.10 -14.41 -6.30
N LEU A 16 -4.47 -13.60 -7.15
CA LEU A 16 -3.28 -12.83 -6.79
C LEU A 16 -3.53 -11.94 -5.58
N SER A 17 -4.66 -11.20 -5.55
CA SER A 17 -5.01 -10.35 -4.41
C SER A 17 -5.13 -11.13 -3.10
N VAL A 18 -5.75 -12.32 -3.12
CA VAL A 18 -5.88 -13.17 -1.93
C VAL A 18 -4.51 -13.63 -1.40
N GLU A 19 -3.61 -14.04 -2.29
CA GLU A 19 -2.27 -14.48 -1.89
C GLU A 19 -1.42 -13.31 -1.38
N LEU A 20 -1.50 -12.13 -2.01
CA LEU A 20 -0.82 -10.91 -1.55
C LEU A 20 -1.34 -10.48 -0.17
N ASP A 21 -2.65 -10.52 0.05
CA ASP A 21 -3.26 -10.26 1.36
C ASP A 21 -2.77 -11.25 2.42
N ALA A 22 -2.63 -12.53 2.08
CA ALA A 22 -2.10 -13.54 3.00
C ALA A 22 -0.64 -13.25 3.39
N VAL A 23 0.20 -12.85 2.43
CA VAL A 23 1.59 -12.43 2.71
C VAL A 23 1.60 -11.18 3.61
N GLY A 24 0.79 -10.18 3.30
CA GLY A 24 0.66 -8.97 4.12
C GLY A 24 0.17 -9.26 5.54
N GLN A 25 -0.78 -10.19 5.69
CA GLN A 25 -1.30 -10.62 6.99
C GLN A 25 -0.22 -11.31 7.83
N ARG A 26 0.69 -12.08 7.21
CA ARG A 26 1.84 -12.67 7.91
C ARG A 26 2.77 -11.60 8.46
N PHE A 27 3.07 -10.56 7.68
CA PHE A 27 3.83 -9.41 8.17
C PHE A 27 3.11 -8.74 9.34
N ALA A 28 1.79 -8.52 9.20
CA ALA A 28 0.99 -7.89 10.24
C ALA A 28 1.06 -8.65 11.56
N THR A 29 0.87 -9.98 11.52
CA THR A 29 0.94 -10.84 12.71
C THR A 29 2.33 -10.81 13.37
N LEU A 30 3.42 -10.86 12.59
CA LEU A 30 4.79 -10.81 13.13
C LEU A 30 5.10 -9.50 13.84
N HIS A 31 4.46 -8.39 13.43
CA HIS A 31 4.67 -7.06 13.99
C HIS A 31 3.54 -6.60 14.92
N GLY A 32 2.59 -7.49 15.27
CA GLY A 32 1.47 -7.15 16.15
C GLY A 32 0.53 -6.07 15.59
N LEU A 33 0.44 -5.98 14.26
CA LEU A 33 -0.34 -4.98 13.54
C LEU A 33 -1.77 -5.47 13.27
N GLY A 34 -2.74 -4.58 13.43
CA GLY A 34 -4.11 -4.77 12.95
C GLY A 34 -4.26 -4.46 11.45
N ARG A 35 -5.40 -4.84 10.87
CA ARG A 35 -5.70 -4.57 9.45
C ARG A 35 -5.61 -3.09 9.08
N THR A 36 -6.12 -2.20 9.94
CA THR A 36 -6.10 -0.75 9.72
C THR A 36 -4.68 -0.18 9.84
N ASP A 37 -3.83 -0.79 10.67
CA ASP A 37 -2.42 -0.39 10.82
C ASP A 37 -1.68 -0.62 9.49
N VAL A 38 -1.85 -1.79 8.89
CA VAL A 38 -1.25 -2.13 7.59
C VAL A 38 -1.74 -1.20 6.49
N ARG A 39 -3.07 -0.97 6.39
CA ARG A 39 -3.63 -0.02 5.41
C ARG A 39 -3.03 1.37 5.55
N ALA A 40 -2.83 1.83 6.79
CA ALA A 40 -2.26 3.14 7.04
C ALA A 40 -0.78 3.23 6.65
N MET A 41 0.01 2.19 6.95
CA MET A 41 1.41 2.12 6.53
C MET A 41 1.53 2.07 5.00
N VAL A 42 0.68 1.30 4.31
CA VAL A 42 0.62 1.27 2.84
C VAL A 42 0.30 2.66 2.27
N ALA A 43 -0.70 3.36 2.82
CA ALA A 43 -1.03 4.72 2.38
C ALA A 43 0.12 5.72 2.56
N VAL A 44 0.87 5.63 3.66
CA VAL A 44 2.08 6.46 3.88
C VAL A 44 3.18 6.12 2.88
N MET A 45 3.42 4.82 2.61
CA MET A 45 4.40 4.37 1.62
C MET A 45 4.04 4.84 0.20
N ASP A 46 2.76 4.74 -0.17
CA ASP A 46 2.24 5.18 -1.47
C ASP A 46 2.42 6.67 -1.69
N ALA A 47 2.04 7.49 -0.70
CA ALA A 47 2.25 8.93 -0.76
C ALA A 47 3.75 9.25 -0.91
N THR A 48 4.61 8.59 -0.15
CA THR A 48 6.07 8.77 -0.25
C THR A 48 6.59 8.44 -1.65
N ARG A 49 6.14 7.33 -2.25
CA ARG A 49 6.53 6.92 -3.62
C ARG A 49 6.08 7.94 -4.68
N ARG A 50 4.94 8.58 -4.49
CA ARG A 50 4.44 9.65 -5.37
C ARG A 50 5.07 11.02 -5.09
N GLY A 51 5.93 11.14 -4.08
CA GLY A 51 6.49 12.43 -3.65
C GLY A 51 5.44 13.34 -2.98
N GLU A 52 4.38 12.76 -2.45
CA GLU A 52 3.26 13.46 -1.83
C GLU A 52 3.40 13.52 -0.30
N ALA A 53 3.13 14.69 0.26
CA ALA A 53 3.05 14.91 1.69
C ALA A 53 1.72 14.37 2.28
N LEU A 54 1.77 13.31 3.11
CA LEU A 54 0.58 12.77 3.78
C LEU A 54 0.46 13.27 5.22
N THR A 55 -0.58 14.05 5.51
CA THR A 55 -0.90 14.49 6.88
C THR A 55 -1.77 13.46 7.60
N ALA A 56 -1.83 13.49 8.93
CA ALA A 56 -2.72 12.61 9.70
C ALA A 56 -4.20 12.77 9.30
N GLY A 57 -4.66 13.99 9.00
CA GLY A 57 -6.03 14.22 8.52
C GLY A 57 -6.27 13.63 7.12
N ALA A 58 -5.28 13.69 6.23
CA ALA A 58 -5.37 13.06 4.91
C ALA A 58 -5.36 11.53 5.00
N LEU A 59 -4.51 10.98 5.88
CA LEU A 59 -4.50 9.56 6.20
C LEU A 59 -5.87 9.11 6.71
N GLY A 60 -6.50 9.88 7.61
CA GLY A 60 -7.81 9.55 8.17
C GLY A 60 -8.87 9.33 7.10
N ARG A 61 -8.90 10.19 6.07
CA ARG A 61 -9.78 9.99 4.90
C ARG A 61 -9.42 8.76 4.09
N ALA A 62 -8.12 8.52 3.88
CA ALA A 62 -7.66 7.38 3.08
C ALA A 62 -7.98 6.02 3.70
N VAL A 63 -8.03 5.93 5.04
CA VAL A 63 -8.35 4.68 5.77
C VAL A 63 -9.71 4.68 6.45
N ASP A 64 -10.58 5.62 6.08
CA ASP A 64 -11.95 5.77 6.61
C ASP A 64 -12.01 5.81 8.16
N LEU A 65 -11.29 6.78 8.73
CA LEU A 65 -11.23 7.02 10.16
C LEU A 65 -11.53 8.47 10.51
N SER A 66 -12.25 8.64 11.63
CA SER A 66 -12.43 9.94 12.27
C SER A 66 -11.08 10.57 12.67
N SER A 67 -11.04 11.90 12.83
CA SER A 67 -9.84 12.62 13.29
C SER A 67 -9.29 12.09 14.63
N ALA A 68 -10.16 11.72 15.56
CA ALA A 68 -9.75 11.14 16.83
C ALA A 68 -9.15 9.74 16.64
N SER A 69 -9.81 8.90 15.84
CA SER A 69 -9.36 7.53 15.55
C SER A 69 -8.03 7.50 14.80
N VAL A 70 -7.84 8.38 13.80
CA VAL A 70 -6.57 8.44 13.06
C VAL A 70 -5.43 8.96 13.94
N THR A 71 -5.69 9.89 14.85
CA THR A 71 -4.67 10.36 15.81
C THR A 71 -4.19 9.21 16.69
N ALA A 72 -5.13 8.45 17.28
CA ALA A 72 -4.81 7.29 18.11
C ALA A 72 -4.06 6.18 17.34
N LEU A 73 -4.43 5.96 16.06
CA LEU A 73 -3.75 5.06 15.15
C LEU A 73 -2.30 5.49 14.92
N VAL A 74 -2.07 6.75 14.55
CA VAL A 74 -0.73 7.26 14.29
C VAL A 74 0.12 7.20 15.55
N ASP A 75 -0.42 7.57 16.71
CA ASP A 75 0.31 7.49 17.98
C ASP A 75 0.71 6.06 18.33
N ARG A 76 -0.15 5.07 18.02
CA ARG A 76 0.18 3.66 18.20
C ARG A 76 1.29 3.21 17.25
N LEU A 77 1.19 3.56 15.97
CA LEU A 77 2.21 3.21 14.97
C LEU A 77 3.54 3.90 15.24
N GLU A 78 3.55 5.13 15.74
CA GLU A 78 4.76 5.84 16.15
C GLU A 78 5.39 5.19 17.39
N ARG A 79 4.60 4.85 18.41
CA ARG A 79 5.09 4.10 19.59
C ARG A 79 5.63 2.73 19.25
N ALA A 80 5.05 2.06 18.25
CA ALA A 80 5.54 0.78 17.73
C ALA A 80 6.78 0.94 16.83
N GLY A 81 7.23 2.18 16.57
CA GLY A 81 8.40 2.46 15.74
C GLY A 81 8.15 2.22 14.26
N HIS A 82 6.90 2.31 13.79
CA HIS A 82 6.53 2.12 12.38
C HIS A 82 6.45 3.44 11.58
N LEU A 83 5.93 4.49 12.22
CA LEU A 83 5.78 5.81 11.60
C LEU A 83 6.53 6.87 12.41
N ARG A 84 6.79 8.01 11.77
CA ARG A 84 7.28 9.23 12.41
C ARG A 84 6.57 10.45 11.83
N ARG A 85 6.36 11.46 12.69
CA ARG A 85 5.87 12.77 12.29
C ARG A 85 7.05 13.69 12.02
N VAL A 86 7.10 14.29 10.84
CA VAL A 86 8.13 15.28 10.49
C VAL A 86 7.52 16.56 9.95
N ARG A 87 8.27 17.66 10.01
CA ARG A 87 7.89 18.90 9.33
C ARG A 87 8.03 18.70 7.82
N ASP A 88 7.02 19.09 7.08
CA ASP A 88 7.05 19.06 5.61
C ASP A 88 8.19 19.97 5.10
N PRO A 89 9.11 19.45 4.28
CA PRO A 89 10.22 20.24 3.74
C PRO A 89 9.75 21.36 2.81
N GLN A 90 8.58 21.23 2.18
CA GLN A 90 8.01 22.21 1.25
C GLN A 90 7.17 23.28 1.97
N ASP A 91 6.51 22.93 3.08
CA ASP A 91 5.81 23.87 3.96
C ASP A 91 6.00 23.51 5.44
N ARG A 92 6.97 24.15 6.10
CA ARG A 92 7.33 23.87 7.50
C ARG A 92 6.19 24.07 8.52
N ARG A 93 5.05 24.66 8.12
CA ARG A 93 3.84 24.77 8.95
C ARG A 93 3.06 23.45 9.02
N ARG A 94 3.31 22.51 8.09
CA ARG A 94 2.64 21.21 8.03
C ARG A 94 3.48 20.14 8.72
N VAL A 95 2.78 19.21 9.37
CA VAL A 95 3.35 17.95 9.86
C VAL A 95 2.84 16.82 8.98
N VAL A 96 3.77 16.00 8.50
CA VAL A 96 3.52 14.87 7.60
C VAL A 96 4.00 13.58 8.25
N LEU A 97 3.47 12.47 7.76
CA LEU A 97 3.78 11.13 8.21
C LEU A 97 4.79 10.50 7.25
N GLU A 98 5.82 9.89 7.81
CA GLU A 98 6.80 9.10 7.07
C GLU A 98 6.97 7.73 7.74
N MET A 99 7.33 6.73 6.95
CA MET A 99 7.80 5.46 7.50
C MET A 99 9.08 5.71 8.30
N SER A 100 9.21 5.04 9.45
CA SER A 100 10.49 5.01 10.16
C SER A 100 11.52 4.19 9.38
N GLU A 101 12.81 4.44 9.63
CA GLU A 101 13.89 3.64 9.04
C GLU A 101 13.80 2.16 9.45
N SER A 102 13.44 1.89 10.71
CA SER A 102 13.23 0.53 11.21
C SER A 102 12.07 -0.18 10.50
N ALA A 103 10.98 0.52 10.19
CA ALA A 103 9.86 -0.05 9.46
C ALA A 103 10.23 -0.36 8.01
N MET A 104 10.96 0.56 7.36
CA MET A 104 11.48 0.34 6.01
C MET A 104 12.44 -0.86 5.97
N ALA A 105 13.33 -0.98 6.96
CA ALA A 105 14.23 -2.12 7.07
C ALA A 105 13.50 -3.44 7.33
N ALA A 106 12.49 -3.45 8.21
CA ALA A 106 11.68 -4.64 8.48
C ALA A 106 10.89 -5.09 7.24
N GLY A 107 10.26 -4.13 6.54
CA GLY A 107 9.57 -4.40 5.28
C GLY A 107 10.53 -4.94 4.21
N GLY A 108 11.71 -4.34 4.05
CA GLY A 108 12.73 -4.82 3.12
C GLY A 108 13.21 -6.23 3.44
N GLN A 109 13.41 -6.57 4.71
CA GLN A 109 13.80 -7.92 5.13
C GLN A 109 12.70 -8.95 4.86
N PHE A 110 11.44 -8.60 5.14
CA PHE A 110 10.32 -9.52 4.99
C PHE A 110 9.89 -9.71 3.52
N PHE A 111 9.69 -8.61 2.80
CA PHE A 111 9.19 -8.62 1.42
C PHE A 111 10.30 -8.71 0.37
N GLY A 112 11.57 -8.56 0.76
CA GLY A 112 12.68 -8.51 -0.19
C GLY A 112 12.84 -9.79 -1.02
N GLY A 113 12.58 -10.96 -0.43
CA GLY A 113 12.56 -12.24 -1.17
C GLY A 113 11.47 -12.25 -2.23
N LEU A 114 10.23 -11.99 -1.82
CA LEU A 114 9.08 -11.92 -2.73
C LEU A 114 9.31 -10.90 -3.86
N ASN A 115 9.81 -9.71 -3.55
CA ASN A 115 10.06 -8.68 -4.55
C ASN A 115 11.11 -9.12 -5.58
N ARG A 116 12.18 -9.80 -5.16
CA ARG A 116 13.17 -10.36 -6.09
C ARG A 116 12.56 -11.41 -7.01
N ASP A 117 11.76 -12.32 -6.44
CA ASP A 117 11.17 -13.41 -7.21
C ASP A 117 10.11 -12.89 -8.21
N LEU A 118 9.33 -11.87 -7.84
CA LEU A 118 8.41 -11.18 -8.74
C LEU A 118 9.14 -10.48 -9.90
N LEU A 119 10.24 -9.77 -9.62
CA LEU A 119 11.05 -9.14 -10.65
C LEU A 119 11.70 -10.18 -11.59
N ALA A 120 12.14 -11.31 -11.04
CA ALA A 120 12.69 -12.40 -11.84
C ALA A 120 11.63 -13.05 -12.75
N ALA A 121 10.40 -13.21 -12.27
CA ALA A 121 9.29 -13.71 -13.09
C ALA A 121 8.94 -12.78 -14.26
N MET A 122 9.25 -11.49 -14.14
CA MET A 122 9.06 -10.48 -15.19
C MET A 122 10.26 -10.35 -16.16
N ALA A 123 11.37 -11.06 -15.91
CA ALA A 123 12.63 -10.82 -16.61
C ALA A 123 12.60 -11.16 -18.11
N GLU A 124 11.70 -12.05 -18.54
CA GLU A 124 11.57 -12.45 -19.95
C GLU A 124 10.55 -11.62 -20.73
N TYR A 125 9.83 -10.71 -20.05
CA TYR A 125 8.84 -9.85 -20.69
C TYR A 125 9.51 -8.69 -21.43
N SER A 126 9.00 -8.34 -22.61
CA SER A 126 9.45 -7.16 -23.34
C SER A 126 9.00 -5.86 -22.65
N GLU A 127 9.63 -4.73 -23.00
CA GLU A 127 9.20 -3.41 -22.51
C GLU A 127 7.76 -3.10 -22.93
N GLU A 128 7.35 -3.48 -24.15
CA GLU A 128 5.97 -3.31 -24.61
C GLU A 128 4.97 -4.18 -23.83
N GLU A 129 5.33 -5.42 -23.52
CA GLU A 129 4.48 -6.31 -22.71
C GLU A 129 4.31 -5.76 -21.29
N LEU A 130 5.40 -5.31 -20.66
CA LEU A 130 5.35 -4.68 -19.34
C LEU A 130 4.56 -3.38 -19.36
N ALA A 131 4.63 -2.58 -20.43
CA ALA A 131 3.80 -1.39 -20.59
C ALA A 131 2.30 -1.71 -20.67
N VAL A 132 1.94 -2.81 -21.35
CA VAL A 132 0.55 -3.31 -21.39
C VAL A 132 0.09 -3.76 -20.01
N VAL A 133 0.91 -4.55 -19.30
CA VAL A 133 0.61 -5.02 -17.93
C VAL A 133 0.47 -3.84 -16.97
N HIS A 134 1.38 -2.87 -17.03
CA HIS A 134 1.33 -1.66 -16.20
C HIS A 134 0.03 -0.89 -16.42
N ARG A 135 -0.36 -0.65 -17.68
CA ARG A 135 -1.63 0.02 -18.01
C ARG A 135 -2.82 -0.76 -17.46
N PHE A 136 -2.87 -2.07 -17.70
CA PHE A 136 -3.95 -2.94 -17.22
C PHE A 136 -4.08 -2.90 -15.69
N LEU A 137 -2.98 -3.10 -14.96
CA LEU A 137 -2.98 -3.06 -13.49
C LEU A 137 -3.39 -1.68 -12.97
N SER A 138 -2.94 -0.60 -13.61
CA SER A 138 -3.33 0.76 -13.22
C SER A 138 -4.83 1.00 -13.39
N GLU A 139 -5.39 0.61 -14.53
CA GLU A 139 -6.82 0.77 -14.82
C GLU A 139 -7.69 -0.06 -13.87
N VAL A 140 -7.34 -1.33 -13.64
CA VAL A 140 -8.13 -2.20 -12.77
C VAL A 140 -8.00 -1.81 -11.30
N THR A 141 -6.81 -1.41 -10.83
CA THR A 141 -6.64 -0.89 -9.46
C THR A 141 -7.49 0.35 -9.24
N ALA A 142 -7.51 1.30 -10.19
CA ALA A 142 -8.36 2.49 -10.08
C ALA A 142 -9.85 2.14 -9.97
N VAL A 143 -10.33 1.13 -10.71
CA VAL A 143 -11.70 0.62 -10.58
C VAL A 143 -11.95 0.05 -9.18
N VAL A 144 -11.04 -0.78 -8.66
CA VAL A 144 -11.17 -1.36 -7.31
C VAL A 144 -11.15 -0.30 -6.22
N GLU A 145 -10.24 0.69 -6.31
CA GLU A 145 -10.15 1.81 -5.38
C GLU A 145 -11.45 2.61 -5.33
N GLN A 146 -12.04 2.93 -6.50
CA GLN A 146 -13.33 3.61 -6.58
C GLN A 146 -14.42 2.88 -5.81
N HIS A 147 -14.47 1.55 -5.89
CA HIS A 147 -15.46 0.75 -5.17
C HIS A 147 -15.12 0.57 -3.68
N ALA A 148 -13.84 0.56 -3.32
CA ALA A 148 -13.40 0.49 -1.92
C ALA A 148 -13.66 1.79 -1.16
N HIS A 149 -13.76 2.91 -1.87
CA HIS A 149 -14.03 4.26 -1.34
C HIS A 149 -15.43 4.78 -1.67
N ALA A 150 -16.23 4.05 -2.46
CA ALA A 150 -17.63 4.37 -2.67
C ALA A 150 -18.38 4.12 -1.36
N GLU A 151 -18.80 5.21 -0.71
CA GLU A 151 -19.72 5.16 0.42
C GLU A 151 -21.01 4.44 0.02
N GLY A 152 -21.44 3.48 0.85
CA GLY A 152 -22.82 3.02 0.94
C GLY A 152 -23.50 3.68 2.14
#